data_AF-A0A3N1A2J4-F1
#
_entry.id   AF-A0A3N1A2J4-F1
#
_cell.length_a   1.000
_cell.length_b   1.000
_cell.length_c   1.000
_cell.angle_alpha   90.00
_cell.angle_beta   90.00
_cell.angle_gamma   90.00
#
_symmetry.space_group_name_H-M   'P 1'
#
loop_
_entity.id
_entity.type
_entity.pdbx_description
1 polymer ?
#
loop_
_entity_poly.entity_id
_entity_poly.type
_entity_poly.pdbx_seq_one_letter_code
_entity_poly.pdbx_strand_id
1 'polypeptide(L)'
;MGGIKFGASWSLCDHDGVLLADLDVTDGDFPWLYATLRPTEAFAPLRPIFDAELRAMQVVEDAPDGGAWERAYQQVRAAVVLIDPDGAAVPEFLLHVEGDEAWWRWSDEPFDEDGDEDEDGDEDGEPVSGNQTGDR
;
A
#
# COMPACT_ATOMS: atom_id res chain seq x y z
N MET A 1 5.99 5.23 23.16
CA MET A 1 5.48 6.09 22.07
C MET A 1 6.61 7.00 21.65
N GLY A 2 7.49 6.54 20.76
CA GLY A 2 8.54 7.36 20.18
C GLY A 2 7.89 8.35 19.23
N GLY A 3 7.88 9.63 19.60
CA GLY A 3 7.38 10.68 18.71
C GLY A 3 8.22 10.69 17.44
N ILE A 4 7.53 10.74 16.30
CA ILE A 4 8.11 10.95 14.98
C ILE A 4 9.05 12.17 15.10
N LYS A 5 10.36 11.97 14.97
CA LYS A 5 11.30 13.08 15.03
C LYS A 5 11.25 13.78 13.68
N PHE A 6 10.66 14.97 13.63
CA PHE A 6 10.79 15.86 12.48
C PHE A 6 12.30 16.04 12.15
N GLY A 7 12.68 15.86 10.88
CA GLY A 7 14.09 15.77 10.45
C GLY A 7 14.73 14.37 10.55
N ALA A 8 13.94 13.32 10.79
CA ALA A 8 14.39 11.95 10.61
C ALA A 8 14.51 11.63 9.12
N SER A 9 15.66 11.08 8.71
CA SER A 9 15.91 10.64 7.35
C SER A 9 15.60 9.15 7.25
N TRP A 10 14.73 8.80 6.32
CA TRP A 10 14.48 7.41 5.94
C TRP A 10 15.27 7.10 4.68
N SER A 11 15.58 5.82 4.46
CA SER A 11 16.34 5.42 3.27
C SER A 11 15.57 4.38 2.48
N LEU A 12 15.58 4.55 1.16
CA LEU A 12 15.04 3.59 0.21
C LEU A 12 16.20 2.82 -0.40
N CYS A 13 16.19 1.50 -0.24
CA CYS A 13 17.22 0.61 -0.77
C CYS A 13 16.61 -0.41 -1.73
N ASP A 14 17.42 -1.02 -2.60
CA ASP A 14 17.01 -2.25 -3.26
C ASP A 14 17.20 -3.48 -2.33
N HIS A 15 16.81 -4.66 -2.80
CA HIS A 15 16.99 -5.91 -2.05
C HIS A 15 18.45 -6.35 -1.89
N ASP A 16 19.37 -5.79 -2.67
CA ASP A 16 20.82 -5.98 -2.56
C ASP A 16 21.46 -4.98 -1.57
N GLY A 17 20.68 -4.03 -1.04
CA GLY A 17 21.11 -3.00 -0.08
C GLY A 17 21.71 -1.74 -0.71
N VAL A 18 21.52 -1.52 -2.02
CA VAL A 18 21.96 -0.32 -2.72
C VAL A 18 21.01 0.83 -2.42
N LEU A 19 21.56 1.98 -2.01
CA LEU A 19 20.78 3.19 -1.73
C LEU A 19 20.19 3.77 -3.03
N LEU A 20 18.87 3.77 -3.09
CA LEU A 20 18.08 4.33 -4.19
C LEU A 20 17.73 5.79 -3.93
N ALA A 21 17.29 6.12 -2.73
CA ALA A 21 16.92 7.49 -2.38
C ALA A 21 16.94 7.72 -0.86
N ASP A 22 17.17 8.96 -0.46
CA ASP A 22 16.89 9.41 0.91
C ASP A 22 15.55 10.13 0.96
N LEU A 23 14.84 9.99 2.08
CA LEU A 23 13.53 10.58 2.35
C LEU A 23 13.67 11.47 3.58
N ASP A 24 13.79 12.77 3.37
CA ASP A 24 13.93 13.75 4.44
C ASP A 24 12.54 14.19 4.92
N VAL A 25 12.08 13.66 6.07
CA VAL A 25 10.75 13.96 6.61
C VAL A 25 10.60 15.45 6.92
N THR A 26 9.70 16.10 6.19
CA THR A 26 9.37 17.52 6.33
C THR A 26 8.13 17.74 7.19
N ASP A 27 7.15 16.85 7.09
CA ASP A 27 5.86 16.96 7.80
C ASP A 27 5.27 15.56 8.09
N GLY A 28 4.20 15.50 8.87
CA GLY A 28 3.53 14.25 9.21
C GLY A 28 2.14 14.49 9.78
N ASP A 29 1.13 13.95 9.09
CA ASP A 29 -0.27 14.01 9.47
C ASP A 29 -0.81 12.57 9.56
N PHE A 30 -0.85 12.02 10.77
CA PHE A 30 -1.16 10.61 11.00
C PHE A 30 -2.44 10.18 10.26
N PRO A 31 -2.39 9.14 9.40
CA PRO A 31 -1.37 8.08 9.34
C PRO A 31 -0.20 8.31 8.35
N TRP A 32 -0.11 9.48 7.74
CA TRP A 32 0.84 9.78 6.66
C TRP A 32 2.07 10.57 7.14
N LEU A 33 3.22 10.30 6.52
CA LEU A 33 4.41 11.15 6.56
C LEU A 33 4.60 11.81 5.22
N TYR A 34 5.16 13.02 5.25
CA TYR A 34 5.54 13.78 4.07
C TYR A 34 7.04 14.07 4.14
N ALA A 35 7.73 13.82 3.04
CA ALA A 35 9.16 14.06 2.91
C ALA A 35 9.54 14.61 1.55
N THR A 36 10.72 15.22 1.50
CA THR A 36 11.42 15.45 0.24
C THR A 36 12.22 14.20 -0.13
N LEU A 37 11.96 13.65 -1.31
CA LEU A 37 12.75 12.58 -1.91
C LEU A 37 14.05 13.16 -2.48
N ARG A 38 15.16 12.54 -2.12
CA ARG A 38 16.48 12.79 -2.71
C ARG A 38 16.95 11.54 -3.45
N PRO A 39 16.60 11.39 -4.74
CA PRO A 39 16.93 10.20 -5.50
C PRO A 39 18.41 10.17 -5.87
N THR A 40 18.99 8.97 -5.88
CA THR A 40 20.30 8.70 -6.46
C THR A 40 20.17 8.29 -7.93
N GLU A 41 21.30 8.10 -8.63
CA GLU A 41 21.30 7.59 -10.01
C GLU A 41 20.65 6.20 -10.13
N ALA A 42 20.70 5.39 -9.05
CA ALA A 42 20.11 4.05 -9.03
C ALA A 42 18.58 4.07 -9.01
N PHE A 43 17.95 5.19 -8.63
CA PHE A 43 16.50 5.35 -8.63
C PHE A 43 15.91 5.69 -10.01
N ALA A 44 16.72 6.23 -10.93
CA ALA A 44 16.28 6.60 -12.28
C ALA A 44 15.46 5.51 -13.01
N PRO A 45 15.87 4.22 -13.03
CA PRO A 45 15.08 3.15 -13.65
C PRO A 45 13.77 2.82 -12.91
N LEU A 46 13.64 3.18 -11.63
CA LEU A 46 12.47 2.88 -10.81
C LEU A 46 11.41 3.99 -10.87
N ARG A 47 11.79 5.23 -11.23
CA ARG A 47 10.85 6.36 -11.39
C ARG A 47 9.58 6.02 -12.17
N PRO A 48 9.62 5.29 -13.31
CA PRO A 48 8.41 4.93 -14.05
C PRO A 48 7.47 4.00 -13.30
N ILE A 49 7.96 3.18 -12.38
CA ILE A 49 7.15 2.26 -11.59
C ILE A 49 6.33 3.05 -10.56
N PHE A 50 6.96 4.02 -9.89
CA PHE A 50 6.26 4.93 -8.97
C PHE A 50 5.24 5.83 -9.69
N ASP A 51 5.57 6.35 -10.87
CA ASP A 51 4.63 7.14 -11.68
C ASP A 51 3.44 6.30 -12.16
N ALA A 52 3.64 5.00 -12.44
CA ALA A 52 2.56 4.09 -12.78
C ALA A 52 1.66 3.77 -11.57
N GLU A 53 2.24 3.55 -10.39
CA GLU A 53 1.51 3.34 -9.13
C GLU A 53 0.64 4.55 -8.80
N LEU A 54 1.20 5.77 -8.83
CA LEU A 54 0.48 7.01 -8.56
C LEU A 54 -0.69 7.23 -9.54
N ARG A 55 -0.49 6.95 -10.83
CA ARG A 55 -1.57 7.04 -11.82
C ARG A 55 -2.67 6.01 -11.57
N ALA A 56 -2.30 4.78 -11.23
CA ALA A 56 -3.28 3.74 -10.94
C ALA A 56 -4.11 4.10 -9.70
N MET A 57 -3.48 4.70 -8.68
CA MET A 57 -4.18 5.20 -7.48
C MET A 57 -5.25 6.23 -7.85
N GLN A 58 -4.88 7.23 -8.67
CA GLN A 58 -5.81 8.28 -9.11
C GLN A 58 -6.99 7.71 -9.92
N VAL A 59 -6.79 6.62 -10.65
CA VAL A 59 -7.86 5.93 -11.38
C VAL A 59 -8.77 5.16 -10.43
N VAL A 60 -8.21 4.46 -9.43
CA VAL A 60 -8.98 3.73 -8.41
C VAL A 60 -9.90 4.66 -7.62
N GLU A 61 -9.44 5.87 -7.29
CA GLU A 61 -10.25 6.87 -6.59
C GLU A 61 -11.47 7.32 -7.41
N ASP A 62 -11.41 7.26 -8.75
CA ASP A 62 -12.50 7.62 -9.66
C ASP A 62 -13.43 6.42 -9.97
N ALA A 63 -12.85 5.22 -10.12
CA ALA A 63 -13.59 4.00 -10.45
C ALA A 63 -12.80 2.72 -10.09
N PRO A 64 -13.47 1.59 -9.82
CA PRO A 64 -12.79 0.31 -9.56
C PRO A 64 -11.95 -0.12 -10.78
N ASP A 65 -10.63 -0.21 -10.58
CA ASP A 65 -9.64 -0.42 -11.65
C ASP A 65 -9.30 -1.91 -11.92
N GLY A 66 -10.03 -2.84 -11.30
CA GLY A 66 -9.80 -4.29 -11.50
C GLY A 66 -8.41 -4.77 -11.05
N GLY A 67 -7.84 -4.08 -10.05
CA GLY A 67 -6.59 -4.43 -9.39
C GLY A 67 -5.31 -4.02 -10.11
N ALA A 68 -5.31 -3.00 -11.00
CA ALA A 68 -4.04 -2.52 -11.55
C ALA A 68 -3.23 -1.70 -10.52
N TRP A 69 -3.90 -1.02 -9.59
CA TRP A 69 -3.23 -0.40 -8.44
C TRP A 69 -2.54 -1.44 -7.55
N GLU A 70 -3.21 -2.51 -7.12
CA GLU A 70 -2.53 -3.57 -6.34
C GLU A 70 -1.32 -4.14 -7.07
N ARG A 71 -1.40 -4.35 -8.40
CA ARG A 71 -0.26 -4.84 -9.19
C ARG A 71 0.90 -3.84 -9.22
N ALA A 72 0.62 -2.55 -9.39
CA ALA A 72 1.65 -1.52 -9.39
C ALA A 72 2.29 -1.38 -8.01
N TYR A 73 1.48 -1.44 -6.94
CA TYR A 73 1.95 -1.47 -5.56
C TYR A 73 2.89 -2.65 -5.31
N GLN A 74 2.49 -3.87 -5.69
CA GLN A 74 3.33 -5.07 -5.55
C GLN A 74 4.66 -4.96 -6.32
N GLN A 75 4.67 -4.30 -7.49
CA GLN A 75 5.90 -4.04 -8.24
C GLN A 75 6.84 -3.08 -7.49
N VAL A 76 6.31 -2.03 -6.85
CA VAL A 76 7.11 -1.15 -5.99
C VAL A 76 7.70 -1.96 -4.84
N ARG A 77 6.87 -2.74 -4.12
CA ARG A 77 7.33 -3.55 -2.97
C ARG A 77 8.39 -4.58 -3.34
N ALA A 78 8.29 -5.17 -4.53
CA ALA A 78 9.26 -6.16 -5.01
C ALA A 78 10.58 -5.54 -5.51
N ALA A 79 10.61 -4.21 -5.70
CA ALA A 79 11.79 -3.51 -6.18
C ALA A 79 12.56 -2.82 -5.06
N VAL A 80 11.90 -2.43 -3.96
CA VAL A 80 12.49 -1.56 -2.94
C VAL A 80 12.17 -2.03 -1.53
N VAL A 81 13.10 -1.71 -0.63
CA VAL A 81 12.99 -1.90 0.81
C VAL A 81 13.08 -0.52 1.46
N LEU A 82 12.09 -0.19 2.29
CA LEU A 82 12.09 1.03 3.07
C LEU A 82 12.78 0.78 4.42
N ILE A 83 13.77 1.60 4.76
CA ILE A 83 14.52 1.53 6.01
C ILE A 83 14.13 2.70 6.90
N ASP A 84 13.74 2.40 8.13
CA ASP A 84 13.39 3.39 9.13
C ASP A 84 14.63 4.15 9.67
N PRO A 85 14.44 5.26 10.42
CA PRO A 85 15.54 6.05 10.97
C PRO A 85 16.40 5.33 12.01
N ASP A 86 15.89 4.23 12.57
CA ASP A 86 16.60 3.35 13.50
C ASP A 86 17.40 2.25 12.76
N GLY A 87 17.24 2.17 11.43
CA GLY A 87 17.95 1.26 10.53
C GLY A 87 17.24 -0.08 10.30
N ALA A 88 15.98 -0.22 10.70
CA ALA A 88 15.21 -1.45 10.49
C ALA A 88 14.45 -1.41 9.16
N ALA A 89 14.38 -2.57 8.50
CA ALA A 89 13.55 -2.73 7.30
C ALA A 89 12.08 -2.75 7.71
N VAL A 90 11.30 -1.87 7.09
CA VAL A 90 9.87 -1.76 7.36
C VAL A 90 9.16 -2.93 6.68
N PRO A 91 8.43 -3.76 7.45
CA PRO A 91 7.79 -4.96 6.91
C PRO A 91 6.70 -4.59 5.92
N GLU A 92 6.04 -3.45 6.13
CA GLU A 92 5.08 -2.93 5.18
C GLU A 92 4.91 -1.42 5.15
N PHE A 93 4.85 -0.91 3.93
CA PHE A 93 4.68 0.51 3.65
C PHE A 93 3.93 0.70 2.34
N LEU A 94 3.16 1.77 2.29
CA LEU A 94 2.57 2.31 1.08
C LEU A 94 3.23 3.66 0.81
N LEU A 95 4.09 3.71 -0.20
CA LEU A 95 4.90 4.87 -0.57
C LEU A 95 4.49 5.40 -1.93
N HIS A 96 4.15 6.68 -1.95
CA HIS A 96 3.85 7.44 -3.16
C HIS A 96 4.94 8.48 -3.41
N VAL A 97 5.25 8.70 -4.68
CA VAL A 97 6.27 9.65 -5.12
C VAL A 97 5.73 10.47 -6.28
N GLU A 98 5.74 11.79 -6.12
CA GLU A 98 5.44 12.76 -7.18
C GLU A 98 6.63 13.71 -7.34
N GLY A 99 7.40 13.51 -8.41
CA GLY A 99 8.61 14.32 -8.64
C GLY A 99 9.67 14.09 -7.55
N ASP A 100 9.88 15.11 -6.72
CA ASP A 100 10.80 15.10 -5.57
C ASP A 100 10.04 15.12 -4.22
N GLU A 101 8.72 14.99 -4.25
CA GLU A 101 7.87 14.88 -3.07
C GLU A 101 7.47 13.43 -2.85
N ALA A 102 7.50 12.99 -1.59
CA ALA A 102 7.12 11.63 -1.22
C ALA A 102 6.24 11.65 0.01
N TRP A 103 5.22 10.79 0.02
CA TRP A 103 4.41 10.54 1.20
C TRP A 103 4.15 9.07 1.36
N TRP A 104 4.18 8.60 2.60
CA TRP A 104 3.94 7.20 2.89
C TRP A 104 3.28 7.01 4.23
N ARG A 105 2.64 5.86 4.35
CA ARG A 105 2.26 5.27 5.63
C ARG A 105 2.93 3.91 5.75
N TRP A 106 3.18 3.47 6.98
CA TRP A 106 3.77 2.18 7.25
C TRP A 106 3.03 1.45 8.36
N SER A 107 3.15 0.13 8.36
CA SER A 107 2.63 -0.75 9.38
C SER A 107 3.75 -1.66 9.88
N ASP A 108 3.74 -1.95 11.19
CA ASP A 108 4.68 -2.91 11.82
C ASP A 108 4.24 -4.36 11.58
N GLU A 109 2.96 -4.56 11.24
CA GLU A 109 2.38 -5.82 10.79
C GLU A 109 2.05 -5.71 9.29
N PRO A 110 2.21 -6.78 8.50
CA PRO A 110 1.73 -6.79 7.12
C PRO A 110 0.21 -6.56 7.08
N PHE A 111 -0.28 -5.86 6.07
CA PHE A 111 -1.68 -5.60 5.83
C PHE A 111 -2.26 -6.98 5.58
N ASP A 112 -3.35 -7.28 6.27
CA ASP A 112 -4.15 -8.43 5.93
C ASP A 112 -4.46 -8.32 4.43
N GLU A 113 -3.89 -9.23 3.61
CA GLU A 113 -4.39 -9.47 2.27
C GLU A 113 -5.86 -9.84 2.48
N ASP A 114 -6.77 -8.91 2.15
CA ASP A 114 -8.19 -9.00 2.47
C ASP A 114 -8.71 -10.43 2.30
N GLY A 115 -9.36 -10.89 3.37
CA GLY A 115 -9.65 -12.28 3.64
C GLY A 115 -10.45 -12.97 2.55
N ASP A 116 -10.16 -14.26 2.41
CA ASP A 116 -11.17 -15.28 2.12
C ASP A 116 -12.24 -15.25 3.25
N GLU A 117 -13.02 -14.17 3.32
CA GLU A 117 -14.34 -14.14 3.96
C GLU A 117 -15.35 -14.69 2.94
N ASP A 118 -15.28 -16.00 2.67
CA ASP A 118 -16.49 -16.76 2.34
C ASP A 118 -17.23 -17.03 3.66
N GLU A 119 -17.76 -15.97 4.28
CA GLU A 119 -18.77 -16.07 5.33
C GLU A 119 -20.15 -16.18 4.66
N ASP A 120 -20.84 -17.26 5.02
CA ASP A 120 -22.28 -17.47 4.94
C ASP A 120 -22.97 -17.67 3.57
N GLY A 121 -23.19 -18.94 3.27
CA GLY A 121 -24.25 -19.39 2.37
C GLY A 121 -24.68 -20.81 2.67
N ASP A 122 -25.48 -21.02 3.73
CA ASP A 122 -26.72 -21.77 3.60
C ASP A 122 -27.62 -21.46 4.80
N GLU A 123 -28.50 -20.49 4.56
CA GLU A 123 -29.63 -20.12 5.40
C GLU A 123 -30.49 -21.33 5.77
N ASP A 124 -30.86 -21.36 7.05
CA ASP A 124 -32.01 -22.00 7.67
C ASP A 124 -32.99 -22.72 6.73
N GLY A 125 -32.90 -24.06 6.73
CA GLY A 125 -33.97 -24.92 6.23
C GLY A 125 -35.20 -24.90 7.13
N GLU A 126 -36.02 -23.86 7.03
CA GLU A 126 -37.43 -23.87 7.49
C GLU A 126 -38.38 -24.12 6.31
N PRO A 127 -39.04 -25.29 6.18
CA PRO A 127 -40.18 -25.45 5.29
C PRO A 127 -41.49 -25.14 6.03
N VAL A 128 -41.99 -23.90 5.90
CA VAL A 128 -43.40 -23.53 6.15
C VAL A 128 -43.81 -22.59 5.01
N SER A 129 -44.92 -22.70 4.26
CA SER A 129 -46.23 -23.33 4.38
C SER A 129 -46.68 -23.64 2.93
N GLY A 130 -47.44 -24.69 2.63
CA GLY A 130 -48.89 -24.67 2.82
C GLY A 130 -49.67 -24.45 1.51
N ASN A 131 -50.37 -25.51 1.09
CA ASN A 131 -51.78 -25.51 0.66
C ASN A 131 -52.17 -25.33 -0.84
N GLN A 132 -52.60 -26.47 -1.42
CA GLN A 132 -53.95 -26.76 -1.97
C GLN A 132 -54.30 -26.55 -3.48
N THR A 133 -55.06 -27.55 -3.95
CA THR A 133 -56.01 -27.64 -5.10
C THR A 133 -55.43 -28.39 -6.30
N GLY A 134 -56.00 -29.45 -6.88
CA GLY A 134 -57.27 -30.15 -6.71
C GLY A 134 -57.51 -31.03 -7.96
N ASP A 135 -58.44 -31.99 -7.84
CA ASP A 135 -59.23 -32.61 -8.92
C ASP A 135 -58.51 -33.45 -10.01
N ARG A 136 -58.62 -34.79 -9.95
CA ARG A 136 -59.62 -35.56 -10.73
C ARG A 136 -59.59 -37.06 -10.43
#